data_AF-A0A2J6W4Z7-F1
#
_entry.id   AF-A0A2J6W4Z7-F1
#
_cell.length_a   1.000
_cell.length_b   1.000
_cell.length_c   1.000
_cell.angle_alpha   90.00
_cell.angle_beta   90.00
_cell.angle_gamma   90.00
#
_symmetry.space_group_name_H-M   'P 1'
#
loop_
_entity.id
_entity.type
_entity.pdbx_description
1 polymer ?
#
loop_
_entity_poly.entity_id
_entity_poly.type
_entity_poly.pdbx_seq_one_letter_code
_entity_poly.pdbx_strand_id
1 'polypeptide(L)'
;MSSIDEIKNKIDTLPFVQVSDDELNNLVSDIVNLLGLAGNGNAEIRSQFSIYASMLFDELITKINLSLYAQKALSIIGYPLADSVELIDCLGEAAIKDLLISSAKVLTGDNAEFNEEVLEIFSDCLGWSKKPNEINKELTAIAVYVSFTGALNKWLNSLH
;
A
#
# COMPACT_ATOMS: atom_id res chain seq x y z
N MET A 1 -35.58 -1.50 -16.20
CA MET A 1 -34.43 -0.80 -15.59
C MET A 1 -33.26 -1.75 -15.62
N SER A 2 -32.09 -1.28 -16.06
CA SER A 2 -30.92 -2.12 -16.37
C SER A 2 -30.22 -2.53 -15.08
N SER A 3 -29.80 -3.80 -15.00
CA SER A 3 -29.03 -4.38 -13.87
C SER A 3 -27.75 -3.60 -13.52
N ILE A 4 -27.30 -2.71 -14.40
CA ILE A 4 -26.15 -1.81 -14.19
C ILE A 4 -26.47 -0.70 -13.17
N ASP A 5 -27.71 -0.21 -13.13
CA ASP A 5 -28.13 0.87 -12.22
C ASP A 5 -28.26 0.37 -10.77
N GLU A 6 -28.60 -0.91 -10.58
CA GLU A 6 -28.62 -1.55 -9.25
C GLU A 6 -27.22 -1.80 -8.68
N ILE A 7 -26.22 -2.03 -9.54
CA ILE A 7 -24.83 -2.22 -9.12
C ILE A 7 -24.22 -0.89 -8.69
N LYS A 8 -24.45 0.20 -9.45
CA LYS A 8 -24.01 1.55 -9.06
C LYS A 8 -24.57 1.98 -7.71
N ASN A 9 -25.87 1.81 -7.50
CA ASN A 9 -26.51 2.16 -6.23
C ASN A 9 -26.03 1.33 -5.03
N LYS A 10 -25.53 0.11 -5.25
CA LYS A 10 -24.92 -0.72 -4.18
C LYS A 10 -23.50 -0.32 -3.84
N ILE A 11 -22.72 0.16 -4.82
CA ILE A 11 -21.35 0.67 -4.57
C ILE A 11 -21.42 1.97 -3.77
N ASP A 12 -22.37 2.86 -4.09
CA ASP A 12 -22.57 4.14 -3.40
C ASP A 12 -23.14 3.99 -1.97
N THR A 13 -23.51 2.78 -1.55
CA THR A 13 -24.10 2.48 -0.23
C THR A 13 -23.29 1.49 0.60
N LEU A 14 -22.09 1.10 0.14
CA LEU A 14 -21.17 0.35 0.99
C LEU A 14 -20.83 1.23 2.20
N PRO A 15 -21.02 0.74 3.43
CA PRO A 15 -20.65 1.50 4.61
C PRO A 15 -19.14 1.72 4.50
N PHE A 16 -18.73 2.99 4.36
CA PHE A 16 -17.38 3.37 4.72
C PHE A 16 -17.23 2.93 6.17
N VAL A 17 -16.52 1.83 6.40
CA VAL A 17 -16.04 1.50 7.74
C VAL A 17 -15.16 2.68 8.10
N GLN A 18 -15.64 3.55 8.98
CA GLN A 18 -14.83 4.63 9.53
C GLN A 18 -13.76 3.97 10.38
N VAL A 19 -12.60 3.76 9.78
CA VAL A 19 -11.38 3.37 10.48
C VAL A 19 -10.81 4.62 11.10
N SER A 20 -10.47 4.56 12.38
CA SER A 20 -9.86 5.71 13.05
C SER A 20 -8.43 5.92 12.54
N ASP A 21 -7.99 7.19 12.50
CA ASP A 21 -6.59 7.54 12.19
C ASP A 21 -5.58 6.75 13.04
N ASP A 22 -5.88 6.58 14.34
CA ASP A 22 -5.02 5.84 15.27
C ASP A 22 -4.90 4.36 14.86
N GLU A 23 -6.00 3.75 14.43
CA GLU A 23 -6.01 2.36 13.96
C GLU A 23 -5.23 2.19 12.66
N LEU A 24 -5.36 3.11 11.70
CA LEU A 24 -4.56 3.10 10.47
C LEU A 24 -3.07 3.27 10.76
N ASN A 25 -2.73 4.22 11.62
CA ASN A 25 -1.34 4.49 12.01
C ASN A 25 -0.71 3.28 12.70
N ASN A 26 -1.44 2.63 13.61
CA ASN A 26 -0.98 1.44 14.30
C ASN A 26 -0.77 0.28 13.33
N LEU A 27 -1.73 0.00 12.45
CA LEU A 27 -1.61 -1.07 11.45
C LEU A 27 -0.42 -0.85 10.53
N VAL A 28 -0.27 0.35 9.96
CA VAL A 28 0.88 0.68 9.09
C VAL A 28 2.18 0.53 9.86
N SER A 29 2.23 1.02 11.10
CA SER A 29 3.43 0.90 11.93
C SER A 29 3.81 -0.55 12.19
N ASP A 30 2.86 -1.40 12.54
CA ASP A 30 3.08 -2.82 12.81
C ASP A 30 3.54 -3.56 11.54
N ILE A 31 2.93 -3.31 10.39
CA ILE A 31 3.32 -3.90 9.11
C ILE A 31 4.78 -3.56 8.79
N VAL A 32 5.14 -2.27 8.83
CA VAL A 32 6.49 -1.83 8.48
C VAL A 32 7.52 -2.33 9.48
N ASN A 33 7.21 -2.30 10.78
CA ASN A 33 8.09 -2.84 11.83
C ASN A 33 8.35 -4.34 11.63
N LEU A 34 7.31 -5.13 11.38
CA LEU A 34 7.44 -6.57 11.17
C LEU A 34 8.28 -6.89 9.93
N LEU A 35 8.10 -6.14 8.83
CA LEU A 35 8.92 -6.31 7.64
C LEU A 35 10.38 -5.90 7.87
N GLY A 36 10.64 -4.81 8.59
CA GLY A 36 12.00 -4.40 8.98
C GLY A 36 12.70 -5.45 9.87
N LEU A 37 11.96 -6.03 10.82
CA LEU A 37 12.45 -7.15 11.63
C LEU A 37 12.67 -8.43 10.80
N ALA A 38 11.80 -8.70 9.83
CA ALA A 38 11.93 -9.86 8.95
C ALA A 38 13.20 -9.78 8.07
N GLY A 39 13.54 -8.60 7.55
CA GLY A 39 14.75 -8.40 6.75
C GLY A 39 16.04 -8.75 7.51
N ASN A 40 16.06 -8.43 8.81
CA ASN A 40 17.22 -8.62 9.68
C ASN A 40 17.20 -9.94 10.48
N GLY A 41 16.10 -10.70 10.40
CA GLY A 41 15.88 -11.93 11.16
C GLY A 41 16.57 -13.17 10.57
N ASN A 42 16.68 -14.21 11.40
CA ASN A 42 17.01 -15.56 10.92
C ASN A 42 15.85 -16.13 10.06
N ALA A 43 16.06 -17.28 9.42
CA ALA A 43 15.07 -17.85 8.48
C ALA A 43 13.66 -18.05 9.10
N GLU A 44 13.60 -18.48 10.37
CA GLU A 44 12.32 -18.71 11.06
C GLU A 44 11.60 -17.38 11.36
N ILE A 45 12.32 -16.42 11.95
CA ILE A 45 11.79 -15.08 12.26
C ILE A 45 11.34 -14.38 10.97
N ARG A 46 12.18 -14.46 9.92
CA ARG A 46 11.89 -13.90 8.61
C ARG A 46 10.55 -14.41 8.08
N SER A 47 10.33 -15.73 8.10
CA SER A 47 9.09 -16.31 7.60
C SER A 47 7.88 -15.89 8.46
N GLN A 48 7.98 -16.03 9.78
CA GLN A 48 6.88 -15.73 10.71
C GLN A 48 6.43 -14.27 10.63
N PHE A 49 7.38 -13.34 10.66
CA PHE A 49 7.06 -11.90 10.62
C PHE A 49 6.58 -11.44 9.24
N SER A 50 7.08 -12.03 8.16
CA SER A 50 6.59 -11.71 6.81
C SER A 50 5.15 -12.16 6.61
N ILE A 51 4.81 -13.37 7.09
CA ILE A 51 3.43 -13.88 7.04
C ILE A 51 2.52 -12.98 7.88
N TYR A 52 2.95 -12.62 9.09
CA TYR A 52 2.13 -11.78 9.96
C TYR A 52 1.93 -10.36 9.40
N ALA A 53 2.99 -9.76 8.85
CA ALA A 53 2.90 -8.48 8.14
C ALA A 53 1.94 -8.56 6.96
N SER A 54 1.94 -9.65 6.20
CA SER A 54 1.01 -9.86 5.09
C SER A 54 -0.44 -9.91 5.55
N MET A 55 -0.73 -10.59 6.67
CA MET A 55 -2.08 -10.65 7.22
C MET A 55 -2.58 -9.26 7.66
N LEU A 56 -1.72 -8.48 8.33
CA LEU A 56 -2.06 -7.10 8.72
C LEU A 56 -2.22 -6.18 7.50
N PHE A 57 -1.41 -6.39 6.46
CA PHE A 57 -1.54 -5.63 5.22
C PHE A 57 -2.83 -5.97 4.47
N ASP A 58 -3.27 -7.24 4.46
CA ASP A 58 -4.57 -7.65 3.92
C ASP A 58 -5.74 -6.99 4.67
N GLU A 59 -5.63 -6.88 6.00
CA GLU A 59 -6.59 -6.14 6.82
C GLU A 59 -6.62 -4.64 6.45
N LEU A 60 -5.44 -4.02 6.29
CA LEU A 60 -5.30 -2.61 5.90
C LEU A 60 -5.91 -2.32 4.53
N ILE A 61 -5.60 -3.13 3.49
CA ILE A 61 -6.15 -2.92 2.14
C ILE A 61 -7.67 -3.13 2.09
N THR A 62 -8.21 -3.98 2.97
CA THR A 62 -9.65 -4.17 3.12
C THR A 62 -10.29 -2.92 3.72
N LYS A 63 -9.69 -2.38 4.79
CA LYS A 63 -10.14 -1.17 5.49
C LYS A 63 -10.19 0.07 4.61
N ILE A 64 -9.21 0.27 3.73
CA ILE A 64 -9.17 1.38 2.77
C ILE A 64 -9.97 1.09 1.48
N ASN A 65 -10.67 -0.06 1.40
CA ASN A 65 -11.44 -0.49 0.23
C ASN A 65 -10.64 -0.49 -1.08
N LEU A 66 -9.37 -0.92 -1.05
CA LEU A 66 -8.46 -0.86 -2.21
C LEU A 66 -9.03 -1.59 -3.43
N SER A 67 -9.79 -2.66 -3.23
CA SER A 67 -10.38 -3.49 -4.29
C SER A 67 -11.29 -2.70 -5.24
N LEU A 68 -11.94 -1.63 -4.76
CA LEU A 68 -12.80 -0.76 -5.59
C LEU A 68 -12.01 0.08 -6.59
N TYR A 69 -10.72 0.30 -6.32
CA TYR A 69 -9.91 1.28 -7.03
C TYR A 69 -8.66 0.71 -7.69
N ALA A 70 -8.22 -0.49 -7.30
CA ALA A 70 -6.95 -1.10 -7.73
C ALA A 70 -6.75 -1.12 -9.26
N GLN A 71 -7.83 -1.31 -10.03
CA GLN A 71 -7.77 -1.30 -11.50
C GLN A 71 -7.28 0.04 -12.08
N LYS A 72 -7.53 1.18 -11.41
CA LYS A 72 -7.09 2.51 -11.86
C LYS A 72 -5.56 2.59 -11.92
N ALA A 73 -4.87 1.95 -10.97
CA ALA A 73 -3.41 1.99 -10.86
C ALA A 73 -2.69 1.05 -11.86
N LEU A 74 -3.37 0.04 -12.43
CA LEU A 74 -2.75 -0.90 -13.38
C LEU A 74 -2.19 -0.23 -14.64
N SER A 75 -2.70 0.97 -14.98
CA SER A 75 -2.23 1.75 -16.12
C SER A 75 -0.91 2.49 -15.87
N ILE A 76 -0.43 2.52 -14.62
CA ILE A 76 0.76 3.27 -14.23
C ILE A 76 1.81 2.42 -13.52
N ILE A 77 1.42 1.39 -12.77
CA ILE A 77 2.36 0.55 -12.02
C ILE A 77 3.02 -0.52 -12.92
N GLY A 78 4.27 -0.86 -12.62
CA GLY A 78 5.01 -1.92 -13.28
C GLY A 78 5.18 -3.17 -12.41
N TYR A 79 6.04 -4.09 -12.86
CA TYR A 79 6.53 -5.17 -12.00
C TYR A 79 7.56 -4.59 -11.02
N PRO A 80 7.44 -4.86 -9.71
CA PRO A 80 8.30 -4.26 -8.69
C PRO A 80 9.78 -4.66 -8.86
N LEU A 81 10.65 -3.65 -8.99
CA LEU A 81 12.10 -3.86 -9.09
C LEU A 81 12.73 -4.14 -7.72
N ALA A 82 12.21 -3.50 -6.67
CA ALA A 82 12.53 -3.78 -5.28
C ALA A 82 11.39 -4.57 -4.59
N ASP A 83 11.72 -5.43 -3.64
CA ASP A 83 10.73 -6.01 -2.73
C ASP A 83 10.43 -5.10 -1.53
N SER A 84 9.44 -5.46 -0.71
CA SER A 84 9.00 -4.60 0.41
C SER A 84 10.06 -4.39 1.50
N VAL A 85 10.96 -5.36 1.71
CA VAL A 85 12.03 -5.24 2.69
C VAL A 85 13.16 -4.38 2.14
N GLU A 86 13.54 -4.59 0.87
CA GLU A 86 14.52 -3.73 0.18
C GLU A 86 14.08 -2.26 0.17
N LEU A 87 12.78 -1.99 -0.03
CA LEU A 87 12.22 -0.64 0.07
C LEU A 87 12.40 -0.04 1.46
N ILE A 88 12.11 -0.81 2.52
CA ILE A 88 12.25 -0.35 3.91
C ILE A 88 13.71 -0.09 4.26
N ASP A 89 14.61 -0.97 3.83
CA ASP A 89 16.05 -0.82 4.07
C ASP A 89 16.63 0.40 3.33
N CYS A 90 16.12 0.69 2.13
CA CYS A 90 16.62 1.79 1.30
C CYS A 90 16.06 3.16 1.71
N LEU A 91 14.74 3.26 1.91
CA LEU A 91 14.06 4.53 2.22
C LEU A 91 13.96 4.81 3.72
N GLY A 92 14.08 3.77 4.55
CA GLY A 92 13.87 3.82 5.98
C GLY A 92 12.39 3.63 6.36
N GLU A 93 12.18 2.99 7.52
CA GLU A 93 10.84 2.68 8.03
C GLU A 93 9.93 3.91 8.14
N ALA A 94 10.47 5.04 8.61
CA ALA A 94 9.68 6.26 8.81
C ALA A 94 9.10 6.77 7.48
N ALA A 95 9.91 6.77 6.42
CA ALA A 95 9.49 7.22 5.09
C ALA A 95 8.39 6.31 4.50
N ILE A 96 8.54 4.99 4.64
CA ILE A 96 7.51 4.02 4.19
C ILE A 96 6.22 4.17 5.00
N LYS A 97 6.32 4.32 6.34
CA LYS A 97 5.17 4.55 7.22
C LYS A 97 4.40 5.80 6.80
N ASP A 98 5.09 6.93 6.67
CA ASP A 98 4.49 8.20 6.27
C ASP A 98 3.83 8.10 4.90
N LEU A 99 4.48 7.43 3.93
CA LEU A 99 3.94 7.24 2.59
C LEU A 99 2.65 6.40 2.57
N LEU A 100 2.63 5.29 3.32
CA LEU A 100 1.45 4.43 3.44
C LEU A 100 0.32 5.15 4.21
N ILE A 101 0.62 5.86 5.29
CA ILE A 101 -0.37 6.63 6.06
C ILE A 101 -0.97 7.75 5.21
N SER A 102 -0.16 8.55 4.52
CA SER A 102 -0.65 9.60 3.64
C SER A 102 -1.53 9.03 2.52
N SER A 103 -1.16 7.86 1.99
CA SER A 103 -1.99 7.16 1.00
C SER A 103 -3.32 6.70 1.60
N ALA A 104 -3.31 6.14 2.81
CA ALA A 104 -4.54 5.71 3.49
C ALA A 104 -5.49 6.89 3.68
N LYS A 105 -4.97 8.01 4.20
CA LYS A 105 -5.72 9.25 4.44
C LYS A 105 -6.37 9.79 3.17
N VAL A 106 -5.62 9.82 2.06
CA VAL A 106 -6.19 10.22 0.76
C VAL A 106 -7.36 9.31 0.35
N LEU A 107 -7.25 7.99 0.58
CA LEU A 107 -8.29 7.02 0.23
C LEU A 107 -9.49 7.04 1.18
N THR A 108 -9.32 7.49 2.43
CA THR A 108 -10.42 7.66 3.40
C THR A 108 -11.10 9.02 3.33
N GLY A 109 -10.60 9.93 2.46
CA GLY A 109 -11.19 11.25 2.23
C GLY A 109 -10.56 12.37 3.06
N ASP A 110 -9.47 12.09 3.77
CA ASP A 110 -8.72 13.08 4.54
C ASP A 110 -7.66 13.79 3.69
N ASN A 111 -7.30 15.00 4.10
CA ASN A 111 -6.22 15.72 3.44
C ASN A 111 -4.85 15.29 3.99
N ALA A 112 -3.97 14.78 3.14
CA ALA A 112 -2.61 14.40 3.50
C ALA A 112 -1.63 14.76 2.38
N GLU A 113 -0.43 15.21 2.67
CA GLU A 113 0.58 15.51 1.64
C GLU A 113 1.58 14.36 1.50
N PHE A 114 2.16 14.24 0.31
CA PHE A 114 3.24 13.29 0.05
C PHE A 114 4.58 13.99 0.14
N ASN A 115 5.57 13.32 0.72
CA ASN A 115 6.96 13.73 0.52
C ASN A 115 7.36 13.37 -0.91
N GLU A 116 7.56 14.39 -1.75
CA GLU A 116 7.82 14.22 -3.19
C GLU A 116 9.09 13.40 -3.46
N GLU A 117 10.16 13.63 -2.71
CA GLU A 117 11.44 12.91 -2.89
C GLU A 117 11.28 11.42 -2.58
N VAL A 118 10.63 11.10 -1.45
CA VAL A 118 10.35 9.70 -1.07
C VAL A 118 9.46 9.02 -2.10
N LEU A 119 8.42 9.73 -2.57
CA LEU A 119 7.46 9.19 -3.53
C LEU A 119 8.09 8.97 -4.91
N GLU A 120 8.98 9.86 -5.37
CA GLU A 120 9.74 9.67 -6.61
C GLU A 120 10.62 8.42 -6.54
N ILE A 121 11.45 8.28 -5.50
CA ILE A 121 12.31 7.11 -5.32
C ILE A 121 11.47 5.83 -5.22
N PHE A 122 10.39 5.86 -4.43
CA PHE A 122 9.47 4.74 -4.30
C PHE A 122 8.87 4.33 -5.66
N SER A 123 8.42 5.30 -6.46
CA SER A 123 7.84 5.04 -7.78
C SER A 123 8.83 4.42 -8.76
N ASP A 124 10.09 4.88 -8.73
CA ASP A 124 11.18 4.34 -9.54
C ASP A 124 11.52 2.90 -9.13
N CYS A 125 11.64 2.64 -7.82
CA CYS A 125 11.89 1.29 -7.28
C CYS A 125 10.78 0.29 -7.61
N LEU A 126 9.56 0.77 -7.85
CA LEU A 126 8.41 -0.06 -8.20
C LEU A 126 8.05 -0.03 -9.68
N GLY A 127 8.92 0.55 -10.51
CA GLY A 127 8.80 0.49 -11.96
C GLY A 127 7.58 1.23 -12.51
N TRP A 128 7.21 2.35 -11.90
CA TRP A 128 6.10 3.16 -12.39
C TRP A 128 6.41 3.71 -13.78
N SER A 129 5.43 3.61 -14.67
CA SER A 129 5.51 4.11 -16.06
C SER A 129 5.20 5.60 -16.19
N LYS A 130 4.69 6.22 -15.12
CA LYS A 130 4.43 7.66 -15.02
C LYS A 130 5.01 8.19 -13.72
N LYS A 131 5.52 9.41 -13.76
CA LYS A 131 6.03 10.08 -12.56
C LYS A 131 4.89 10.48 -11.63
N PRO A 132 5.12 10.55 -10.32
CA PRO A 132 4.10 10.94 -9.35
C PRO A 132 3.47 12.32 -9.61
N ASN A 133 4.23 13.26 -10.17
CA ASN A 133 3.75 14.60 -10.52
C ASN A 133 2.91 14.66 -11.82
N GLU A 134 2.82 13.56 -12.57
CA GLU A 134 2.03 13.45 -13.80
C GLU A 134 0.63 12.86 -13.56
N ILE A 135 0.34 12.49 -12.31
CA ILE A 135 -0.91 11.84 -11.90
C ILE A 135 -1.56 12.60 -10.74
N ASN A 136 -2.87 12.40 -10.57
CA ASN A 136 -3.59 13.03 -9.47
C ASN A 136 -3.35 12.29 -8.15
N LYS A 137 -3.57 13.01 -7.05
CA LYS A 137 -3.34 12.56 -5.68
C LYS A 137 -4.04 11.24 -5.32
N GLU A 138 -5.28 11.06 -5.79
CA GLU A 138 -6.05 9.81 -5.59
C GLU A 138 -5.35 8.63 -6.29
N LEU A 139 -4.99 8.80 -7.56
CA LEU A 139 -4.30 7.77 -8.34
C LEU A 139 -2.92 7.45 -7.74
N THR A 140 -2.19 8.44 -7.24
CA THR A 140 -0.95 8.24 -6.47
C THR A 140 -1.18 7.34 -5.27
N ALA A 141 -2.17 7.63 -4.42
CA ALA A 141 -2.46 6.85 -3.23
C ALA A 141 -2.82 5.38 -3.55
N ILE A 142 -3.65 5.17 -4.59
CA ILE A 142 -3.99 3.83 -5.06
C ILE A 142 -2.72 3.11 -5.53
N ALA A 143 -1.91 3.77 -6.34
CA ALA A 143 -0.70 3.17 -6.91
C ALA A 143 0.35 2.83 -5.86
N VAL A 144 0.49 3.64 -4.80
CA VAL A 144 1.35 3.31 -3.65
C VAL A 144 0.96 1.95 -3.08
N TYR A 145 -0.32 1.75 -2.75
CA TYR A 145 -0.78 0.50 -2.17
C TYR A 145 -0.66 -0.68 -3.12
N VAL A 146 -1.12 -0.55 -4.37
CA VAL A 146 -1.06 -1.68 -5.32
C VAL A 146 0.40 -2.05 -5.62
N SER A 147 1.30 -1.08 -5.71
CA SER A 147 2.72 -1.36 -5.91
C SER A 147 3.36 -1.99 -4.69
N PHE A 148 3.01 -1.55 -3.48
CA PHE A 148 3.47 -2.16 -2.24
C PHE A 148 2.94 -3.60 -2.10
N THR A 149 1.70 -3.90 -2.53
CA THR A 149 1.20 -5.27 -2.65
C THR A 149 2.09 -6.11 -3.55
N GLY A 150 2.49 -5.56 -4.71
CA GLY A 150 3.43 -6.22 -5.61
C GLY A 150 4.78 -6.50 -4.94
N ALA A 151 5.35 -5.50 -4.27
CA ALA A 151 6.64 -5.60 -3.58
C ALA A 151 6.60 -6.61 -2.42
N LEU A 152 5.52 -6.63 -1.66
CA LEU A 152 5.31 -7.60 -0.58
C LEU A 152 5.19 -9.02 -1.14
N ASN A 153 4.42 -9.23 -2.21
CA ASN A 153 4.33 -10.53 -2.86
C ASN A 153 5.70 -11.00 -3.40
N LYS A 154 6.51 -10.07 -3.94
CA LYS A 154 7.87 -10.39 -4.37
C LYS A 154 8.73 -10.87 -3.20
N TRP A 155 8.66 -10.18 -2.06
CA TRP A 155 9.35 -10.58 -0.83
C TRP A 155 8.91 -11.97 -0.37
N LEU A 156 7.60 -12.20 -0.24
CA LEU A 156 7.04 -13.48 0.21
C LEU A 156 7.49 -14.65 -0.69
N ASN A 157 7.52 -14.43 -2.01
CA ASN A 157 8.00 -15.44 -2.96
C ASN A 157 9.49 -15.76 -2.82
N SER A 158 10.30 -14.83 -2.29
CA SER A 158 11.74 -15.04 -2.05
C SER A 158 12.04 -15.89 -0.80
N LEU A 159 11.02 -16.15 0.03
CA LEU A 159 11.15 -16.95 1.25
C LEU A 159 11.14 -18.47 0.98
N HIS A 160 10.92 -18.87 -0.27
CA HIS A 160 10.88 -20.25 -0.74
C HIS A 160 12.17 -20.64 -1.48
#